data_AF-A0A9D5GSB8-F1
#
_entry.id   AF-A0A9D5GSB8-F1
#
_cell.length_a   1.000
_cell.length_b   1.000
_cell.length_c   1.000
_cell.angle_alpha   90.00
_cell.angle_beta   90.00
_cell.angle_gamma   90.00
#
_symmetry.space_group_name_H-M   'P 1'
#
loop_
_entity.id
_entity.type
_entity.pdbx_description
1 polymer ?
#
loop_
_entity_poly.entity_id
_entity_poly.type
_entity_poly.pdbx_seq_one_letter_code
_entity_poly.pdbx_strand_id
1 'polypeptide(L)'
;MAKRPTICIFDFFAGTGYDKNGVGGSPIRILNKIKEQTDNIRQKNVKVKVFFNEYNKRKYDLLYKACKQYLKDNEDVKKVIDVYYYDEDFKNLFPKLLNEINDNPSLVFLDQNGIQFSSPECLSKLENTTTTDFLYFLSVSYLWRFGNQKGFKDHLAIDMDLVKQNPYKLIHRSIIEQLRKKLPASSQLKLYPYSIKKKSGIYGIIFGAKHPLAVDKFLNIAWKRNAINGEANYDLDDDVEKTPCKT
;
A
#
# COMPACT_ATOMS: atom_id res chain seq x y z
N MET A 1 13.59 3.72 -32.75
CA MET A 1 14.16 3.65 -31.39
C MET A 1 13.27 2.71 -30.56
N ALA A 2 13.85 1.74 -29.84
CA ALA A 2 13.06 0.84 -28.99
C ALA A 2 12.34 1.65 -27.89
N LYS A 3 11.06 1.34 -27.64
CA LYS A 3 10.25 2.02 -26.61
C LYS A 3 10.91 1.82 -25.25
N ARG A 4 11.27 2.91 -24.57
CA ARG A 4 11.85 2.88 -23.22
C ARG A 4 10.81 2.27 -22.25
N PRO A 5 11.11 1.15 -21.55
CA PRO A 5 10.17 0.59 -20.58
C PRO A 5 9.87 1.60 -19.49
N THR A 6 8.60 1.72 -19.11
CA THR A 6 8.14 2.66 -18.09
C THR A 6 7.60 1.89 -16.89
N ILE A 7 7.95 2.32 -15.69
CA ILE A 7 7.40 1.82 -14.43
C ILE A 7 6.72 2.99 -13.73
N CYS A 8 5.52 2.75 -13.20
CA CYS A 8 4.72 3.75 -12.51
C CYS A 8 4.60 3.41 -11.03
N ILE A 9 4.71 4.42 -10.17
CA ILE A 9 4.48 4.30 -8.73
C ILE A 9 3.43 5.32 -8.33
N PHE A 10 2.36 4.87 -7.70
CA PHE A 10 1.24 5.71 -7.29
C PHE A 10 1.14 5.70 -5.77
N ASP A 11 1.20 6.87 -5.15
CA ASP A 11 0.81 7.05 -3.76
C ASP A 11 -0.36 8.03 -3.72
N PHE A 12 -1.55 7.45 -3.64
CA PHE A 12 -2.81 8.20 -3.71
C PHE A 12 -3.10 9.05 -2.47
N PHE A 13 -2.29 8.89 -1.43
CA PHE A 13 -2.53 9.44 -0.10
C PHE A 13 -1.20 9.80 0.58
N ALA A 14 -0.37 10.53 -0.15
CA ALA A 14 1.04 10.77 0.15
C ALA A 14 1.28 11.60 1.43
N GLY A 15 0.26 12.22 2.01
CA GLY A 15 0.40 13.01 3.24
C GLY A 15 1.20 14.28 2.99
N THR A 16 2.01 14.69 3.96
CA THR A 16 2.78 15.94 3.95
C THR A 16 4.23 15.81 3.48
N GLY A 17 4.66 14.61 3.05
CA GLY A 17 6.07 14.33 2.80
C GLY A 17 6.84 13.94 4.06
N TYR A 18 6.90 14.83 5.06
CA TYR A 18 7.51 14.57 6.37
C TYR A 18 6.49 14.78 7.49
N ASP A 19 6.64 14.04 8.59
CA ASP A 19 5.88 14.30 9.81
C ASP A 19 6.46 15.48 10.61
N LYS A 20 5.78 15.85 11.71
CA LYS A 20 6.20 16.95 12.59
C LYS A 20 7.58 16.76 13.25
N ASN A 21 8.10 15.54 13.28
CA ASN A 21 9.41 15.20 13.84
C ASN A 21 10.48 15.09 12.74
N GLY A 22 10.15 15.43 11.48
CA GLY A 22 11.06 15.32 10.34
C GLY A 22 11.22 13.89 9.80
N VAL A 23 10.36 12.95 10.20
CA VAL A 23 10.42 11.57 9.69
C VAL A 23 9.73 11.50 8.34
N GLY A 24 10.43 10.94 7.35
CA GLY A 24 9.90 10.76 5.99
C GLY A 24 8.70 9.83 5.94
N GLY A 25 7.61 10.33 5.37
CA GLY A 25 6.41 9.59 4.97
C GLY A 25 6.64 8.74 3.72
N SER A 26 5.57 8.13 3.21
CA SER A 26 5.59 7.29 2.01
C SER A 26 6.21 7.95 0.77
N PRO A 27 5.89 9.21 0.37
CA PRO A 27 6.50 9.82 -0.81
C PRO A 27 8.02 9.97 -0.69
N ILE A 28 8.52 10.37 0.48
CA ILE A 28 9.97 10.51 0.71
C ILE A 28 10.65 9.14 0.74
N ARG A 29 10.01 8.13 1.32
CA ARG A 29 10.52 6.74 1.31
C ARG A 29 10.60 6.18 -0.10
N ILE A 30 9.60 6.47 -0.94
CA ILE A 30 9.59 6.10 -2.36
C ILE A 30 10.78 6.77 -3.07
N LEU A 31 10.97 8.08 -2.90
CA LEU A 31 12.08 8.81 -3.50
C LEU A 31 13.46 8.31 -3.02
N ASN A 32 13.61 7.97 -1.74
CA ASN A 32 14.82 7.33 -1.20
C ASN A 32 15.07 5.98 -1.87
N LYS A 33 14.03 5.15 -2.05
CA LYS A 33 14.19 3.84 -2.67
C LYS A 33 14.55 3.93 -4.15
N ILE A 34 14.02 4.93 -4.85
CA ILE A 34 14.43 5.25 -6.22
C ILE A 34 15.89 5.70 -6.26
N LYS A 35 16.33 6.53 -5.30
CA LYS A 35 17.74 6.96 -5.18
C LYS A 35 18.69 5.78 -5.12
N GLU A 36 18.37 4.78 -4.28
CA GLU A 36 19.13 3.52 -4.17
C GLU A 36 19.16 2.70 -5.46
N GLN A 37 18.33 3.01 -6.46
CA GLN A 37 18.19 2.26 -7.72
C GLN A 37 18.54 3.09 -8.96
N THR A 38 19.07 4.31 -8.80
CA THR A 38 19.39 5.21 -9.91
C THR A 38 20.29 4.58 -10.96
N ASP A 39 21.33 3.84 -10.55
CA ASP A 39 22.23 3.15 -11.48
C ASP A 39 21.51 2.05 -12.26
N ASN A 40 20.69 1.23 -11.60
CA ASN A 40 19.88 0.20 -12.26
C ASN A 40 18.91 0.82 -13.28
N ILE A 41 18.26 1.94 -12.90
CA ILE A 41 17.33 2.66 -13.78
C ILE A 41 18.04 3.16 -15.03
N ARG A 42 19.26 3.71 -14.90
CA ARG A 42 20.08 4.18 -16.03
C ARG A 42 20.56 3.04 -16.90
N GLN A 43 21.17 2.00 -16.30
CA GLN A 43 21.72 0.85 -17.02
C GLN A 43 20.64 0.09 -17.81
N LYS A 44 19.44 -0.05 -17.24
CA LYS A 44 18.31 -0.71 -17.90
C LYS A 44 17.50 0.23 -18.80
N ASN A 45 17.91 1.50 -18.89
CA ASN A 45 17.19 2.55 -19.60
C ASN A 45 15.68 2.53 -19.28
N VAL A 46 15.31 2.52 -18.00
CA VAL A 46 13.91 2.49 -17.55
C VAL A 46 13.45 3.91 -17.24
N LYS A 47 12.23 4.28 -17.65
CA LYS A 47 11.59 5.53 -17.25
C LYS A 47 10.77 5.27 -16.00
N VAL A 48 10.96 6.05 -14.94
CA VAL A 48 10.14 5.93 -13.72
C VAL A 48 9.22 7.14 -13.62
N LYS A 49 7.92 6.89 -13.51
CA LYS A 49 6.93 7.93 -13.21
C LYS A 49 6.40 7.72 -11.80
N VAL A 50 6.32 8.81 -11.03
CA VAL A 50 5.81 8.80 -9.67
C VAL A 50 4.63 9.76 -9.56
N PHE A 51 3.52 9.29 -9.01
CA PHE A 51 2.29 10.05 -8.87
C PHE A 51 1.97 10.18 -7.38
N PHE A 52 1.97 11.40 -6.87
CA PHE A 52 1.66 11.70 -5.47
C PHE A 52 0.38 12.51 -5.38
N ASN A 53 -0.58 12.02 -4.59
CA ASN A 53 -1.83 12.72 -4.33
C ASN A 53 -2.03 13.00 -2.84
N GLU A 54 -2.51 14.20 -2.52
CA GLU A 54 -2.97 14.56 -1.18
C GLU A 54 -4.13 15.54 -1.30
N TYR A 55 -5.35 15.08 -1.00
CA TYR A 55 -6.58 15.86 -1.19
C TYR A 55 -6.61 17.14 -0.34
N ASN A 56 -6.03 17.16 0.87
CA ASN A 56 -6.04 18.35 1.68
C ASN A 56 -5.03 19.38 1.17
N LYS A 57 -5.51 20.53 0.67
CA LYS A 57 -4.66 21.56 0.05
C LYS A 57 -3.44 21.98 0.89
N ARG A 58 -3.62 22.18 2.21
CA ARG A 58 -2.51 22.57 3.09
C ARG A 58 -1.45 21.47 3.19
N LYS A 59 -1.88 20.21 3.28
CA LYS A 59 -0.94 19.07 3.30
C LYS A 59 -0.28 18.86 1.95
N TYR A 60 -1.02 19.05 0.85
CA TYR A 60 -0.48 19.03 -0.50
C TYR A 60 0.64 20.05 -0.69
N ASP A 61 0.45 21.29 -0.23
CA ASP A 61 1.48 22.32 -0.38
C ASP A 61 2.76 21.94 0.39
N LEU A 62 2.63 21.27 1.54
CA LEU A 62 3.77 20.72 2.29
C LEU A 62 4.44 19.56 1.54
N LEU A 63 3.64 18.63 1.02
CA LEU A 63 4.12 17.52 0.18
C LEU A 63 4.92 18.01 -1.02
N TYR A 64 4.37 18.96 -1.76
CA TYR A 64 5.01 19.53 -2.94
C TYR A 64 6.35 20.17 -2.58
N LYS A 65 6.38 21.01 -1.54
CA LYS A 65 7.62 21.62 -1.05
C LYS A 65 8.65 20.58 -0.61
N ALA A 66 8.23 19.58 0.16
CA ALA A 66 9.09 18.51 0.65
C ALA A 66 9.73 17.71 -0.51
N CYS A 67 8.94 17.27 -1.48
CA CYS A 67 9.45 16.49 -2.62
C CYS A 67 10.28 17.35 -3.58
N LYS A 68 9.91 18.62 -3.81
CA LYS A 68 10.73 19.55 -4.61
C LYS A 68 12.09 19.80 -3.96
N GLN A 69 12.12 20.03 -2.65
CA GLN A 69 13.37 20.21 -1.92
C GLN A 69 14.23 18.94 -1.99
N TYR A 70 13.64 17.77 -1.74
CA TYR A 70 14.34 16.49 -1.88
C TYR A 70 14.97 16.32 -3.28
N LEU A 71 14.23 16.61 -4.35
CA LEU A 71 14.75 16.47 -5.73
C LEU A 71 15.80 17.53 -6.09
N LYS A 72 15.78 18.69 -5.43
CA LYS A 72 16.84 19.70 -5.55
C LYS A 72 18.12 19.21 -4.90
N ASP A 73 18.01 18.56 -3.74
CA ASP A 73 19.15 18.03 -3.00
C ASP A 73 19.68 16.70 -3.59
N ASN A 74 18.92 16.09 -4.51
CA ASN A 74 19.23 14.80 -5.15
C ASN A 74 19.01 14.89 -6.68
N GLU A 75 19.86 15.67 -7.35
CA GLU A 75 19.75 15.89 -8.81
C GLU A 75 19.86 14.61 -9.65
N ASP A 76 20.61 13.63 -9.16
CA ASP A 76 20.79 12.32 -9.78
C ASP A 76 19.46 11.57 -9.91
N VAL A 77 18.59 11.68 -8.90
CA VAL A 77 17.23 11.15 -8.87
C VAL A 77 16.34 11.93 -9.83
N LYS A 78 16.39 13.28 -9.75
CA LYS A 78 15.59 14.17 -10.59
C LYS A 78 15.78 13.91 -12.10
N LYS A 79 16.97 13.46 -12.52
CA LYS A 79 17.29 13.13 -13.93
C LYS A 79 16.67 11.83 -14.43
N VAL A 80 16.24 10.94 -13.54
CA VAL A 80 15.77 9.59 -13.92
C VAL A 80 14.28 9.35 -13.68
N ILE A 81 13.58 10.32 -13.08
CA ILE A 81 12.15 10.20 -12.79
C ILE A 81 11.34 11.41 -13.27
N ASP A 82 10.08 11.15 -13.59
CA ASP A 82 9.05 12.18 -13.69
C ASP A 82 8.15 12.12 -12.45
N VAL A 83 7.87 13.26 -11.82
CA VAL A 83 6.99 13.32 -10.63
C VAL A 83 5.78 14.19 -10.91
N TYR A 84 4.60 13.62 -10.68
CA TYR A 84 3.30 14.25 -10.84
C TYR A 84 2.65 14.43 -9.46
N TYR A 85 2.00 15.56 -9.26
CA TYR A 85 1.38 15.93 -7.99
C TYR A 85 -0.09 16.28 -8.22
N TYR A 86 -0.96 15.81 -7.33
CA TYR A 86 -2.39 16.04 -7.36
C TYR A 86 -2.92 16.40 -5.97
N ASP A 87 -3.95 17.23 -5.91
CA ASP A 87 -4.77 17.52 -4.73
C ASP A 87 -6.23 17.15 -4.97
N GLU A 88 -6.45 15.99 -5.58
CA GLU A 88 -7.78 15.53 -6.01
C GLU A 88 -8.34 14.44 -5.08
N ASP A 89 -9.68 14.37 -5.00
CA ASP A 89 -10.36 13.25 -4.34
C ASP A 89 -10.02 11.95 -5.08
N PHE A 90 -9.64 10.91 -4.33
CA PHE A 90 -9.28 9.60 -4.89
C PHE A 90 -10.39 9.01 -5.78
N LYS A 91 -11.67 9.19 -5.43
CA LYS A 91 -12.80 8.70 -6.23
C LYS A 91 -12.79 9.28 -7.65
N ASN A 92 -12.23 10.46 -7.83
CA ASN A 92 -12.10 11.13 -9.11
C ASN A 92 -10.74 10.83 -9.77
N LEU A 93 -9.66 10.82 -8.99
CA LEU A 93 -8.31 10.67 -9.53
C LEU A 93 -7.99 9.23 -9.94
N PHE A 94 -8.42 8.23 -9.15
CA PHE A 94 -8.12 6.83 -9.43
C PHE A 94 -8.67 6.37 -10.79
N PRO A 95 -9.94 6.65 -11.16
CA PRO A 95 -10.44 6.35 -12.50
C PRO A 95 -9.67 7.08 -13.62
N LYS A 96 -9.26 8.35 -13.41
CA LYS A 96 -8.48 9.11 -14.38
C LYS A 96 -7.11 8.49 -14.65
N LEU A 97 -6.46 7.94 -13.63
CA LEU A 97 -5.14 7.33 -13.72
C LEU A 97 -5.17 5.82 -14.03
N LEU A 98 -6.35 5.20 -14.12
CA LEU A 98 -6.48 3.76 -14.33
C LEU A 98 -5.83 3.28 -15.63
N ASN A 99 -5.92 4.07 -16.71
CA ASN A 99 -5.23 3.76 -17.96
C ASN A 99 -3.71 3.75 -17.78
N GLU A 100 -3.15 4.75 -17.08
CA GLU A 100 -1.70 4.79 -16.82
C GLU A 100 -1.25 3.61 -15.93
N ILE A 101 -2.08 3.19 -14.96
CA ILE A 101 -1.86 1.99 -14.13
C ILE A 101 -1.87 0.73 -15.00
N ASN A 102 -2.81 0.60 -15.95
CA ASN A 102 -2.95 -0.60 -16.76
C ASN A 102 -1.91 -0.71 -17.89
N ASP A 103 -1.50 0.42 -18.47
CA ASP A 103 -0.61 0.49 -19.62
C ASP A 103 0.86 0.25 -19.27
N ASN A 104 1.21 0.30 -17.97
CA ASN A 104 2.59 0.17 -17.49
C ASN A 104 2.66 -0.73 -16.25
N PRO A 105 3.78 -1.44 -16.04
CA PRO A 105 4.09 -2.04 -14.75
C PRO A 105 3.98 -1.02 -13.61
N SER A 106 3.06 -1.29 -12.68
CA SER A 106 2.62 -0.30 -11.70
C SER A 106 2.68 -0.83 -10.27
N LEU A 107 3.16 0.00 -9.35
CA LEU A 107 3.06 -0.23 -7.92
C LEU A 107 2.13 0.82 -7.30
N VAL A 108 1.01 0.38 -6.72
CA VAL A 108 -0.01 1.28 -6.19
C VAL A 108 -0.06 1.19 -4.66
N PHE A 109 0.20 2.30 -3.99
CA PHE A 109 0.02 2.47 -2.55
C PHE A 109 -1.36 3.05 -2.27
N LEU A 110 -2.10 2.35 -1.43
CA LEU A 110 -3.45 2.66 -1.02
C LEU A 110 -3.44 2.71 0.50
N ASP A 111 -3.13 3.87 1.04
CA ASP A 111 -3.12 4.11 2.47
C ASP A 111 -4.11 5.22 2.75
N GLN A 112 -5.26 4.98 3.37
CA GLN A 112 -5.78 5.96 4.31
C GLN A 112 -7.01 5.45 5.03
N ASN A 113 -7.30 6.15 6.14
CA ASN A 113 -8.43 6.06 7.06
C ASN A 113 -9.84 6.16 6.41
N GLY A 114 -10.01 5.82 5.14
CA GLY A 114 -11.26 5.92 4.42
C GLY A 114 -11.37 4.80 3.40
N ILE A 115 -12.04 3.71 3.78
CA ILE A 115 -13.06 2.86 3.10
C ILE A 115 -13.03 2.65 1.56
N GLN A 116 -12.33 3.45 0.77
CA GLN A 116 -12.45 3.52 -0.69
C GLN A 116 -11.80 2.34 -1.43
N PHE A 117 -10.73 1.72 -0.91
CA PHE A 117 -10.24 0.44 -1.45
C PHE A 117 -11.20 -0.72 -1.15
N SER A 118 -12.00 -0.57 -0.08
CA SER A 118 -12.94 -1.62 0.31
C SER A 118 -14.19 -1.62 -0.57
N SER A 119 -14.33 -0.62 -1.45
CA SER A 119 -15.34 -0.65 -2.50
C SER A 119 -14.99 -1.83 -3.42
N PRO A 120 -15.92 -2.76 -3.66
CA PRO A 120 -15.70 -3.85 -4.61
C PRO A 120 -15.20 -3.37 -5.97
N GLU A 121 -15.58 -2.15 -6.37
CA GLU A 121 -15.17 -1.51 -7.61
C GLU A 121 -13.67 -1.23 -7.69
N CYS A 122 -13.02 -0.77 -6.61
CA CYS A 122 -11.58 -0.49 -6.63
C CYS A 122 -10.77 -1.78 -6.77
N LEU A 123 -11.09 -2.81 -5.96
CA LEU A 123 -10.45 -4.11 -6.05
C LEU A 123 -10.69 -4.74 -7.42
N SER A 124 -11.92 -4.67 -7.96
CA SER A 124 -12.23 -5.18 -9.29
C SER A 124 -11.47 -4.44 -10.39
N LYS A 125 -11.32 -3.12 -10.32
CA LYS A 125 -10.51 -2.34 -11.27
C LYS A 125 -9.04 -2.77 -11.25
N LEU A 126 -8.46 -2.95 -10.06
CA LEU A 126 -7.07 -3.43 -9.93
C LEU A 126 -6.92 -4.88 -10.37
N GLU A 127 -7.89 -5.74 -10.07
CA GLU A 127 -7.94 -7.13 -10.52
C GLU A 127 -7.93 -7.23 -12.05
N ASN A 128 -8.59 -6.30 -12.74
CA ASN A 128 -8.59 -6.26 -14.21
C ASN A 128 -7.29 -5.75 -14.84
N THR A 129 -6.35 -5.20 -14.05
CA THR A 129 -5.07 -4.72 -14.60
C THR A 129 -4.08 -5.85 -14.85
N THR A 130 -3.16 -5.68 -15.80
CA THR A 130 -2.25 -6.78 -16.19
C THR A 130 -0.99 -6.87 -15.31
N THR A 131 -0.32 -5.74 -15.08
CA THR A 131 1.02 -5.69 -14.44
C THR A 131 1.05 -4.76 -13.24
N THR A 132 0.06 -4.89 -12.36
CA THR A 132 -0.05 -4.05 -11.15
C THR A 132 0.15 -4.87 -9.90
N ASP A 133 1.07 -4.39 -9.07
CA ASP A 133 1.18 -4.76 -7.66
C ASP A 133 0.58 -3.63 -6.82
N PHE A 134 -0.04 -3.95 -5.69
CA PHE A 134 -0.56 -2.93 -4.79
C PHE A 134 -0.37 -3.28 -3.32
N LEU A 135 -0.23 -2.23 -2.52
CA LEU A 135 -0.15 -2.29 -1.06
C LEU A 135 -1.31 -1.48 -0.49
N TYR A 136 -2.19 -2.16 0.23
CA TYR A 136 -3.28 -1.53 0.95
C TYR A 136 -3.00 -1.52 2.46
N PHE A 137 -2.99 -0.33 3.05
CA PHE A 137 -2.80 -0.14 4.49
C PHE A 137 -4.14 0.01 5.20
N LEU A 138 -4.34 -0.79 6.25
CA LEU A 138 -5.61 -0.95 6.94
C LEU A 138 -5.43 -0.76 8.45
N SER A 139 -6.11 0.22 9.05
CA SER A 139 -6.16 0.33 10.51
C SER A 139 -7.20 -0.62 11.09
N VAL A 140 -6.74 -1.66 11.80
CA VAL A 140 -7.63 -2.65 12.45
C VAL A 140 -8.45 -1.98 13.54
N SER A 141 -7.86 -1.09 14.33
CA SER A 141 -8.58 -0.30 15.34
C SER A 141 -9.70 0.56 14.75
N TYR A 142 -9.46 1.14 13.57
CA TYR A 142 -10.45 1.98 12.90
C TYR A 142 -11.62 1.12 12.38
N LEU A 143 -11.32 0.02 11.70
CA LEU A 143 -12.32 -0.96 11.26
C LEU A 143 -13.15 -1.50 12.42
N TRP A 144 -12.51 -1.89 13.52
CA TRP A 144 -13.20 -2.46 14.68
C TRP A 144 -14.24 -1.52 15.27
N ARG A 145 -13.89 -0.22 15.33
CA ARG A 145 -14.74 0.83 15.90
C ARG A 145 -15.84 1.29 14.95
N PHE A 146 -15.52 1.49 13.68
CA PHE A 146 -16.39 2.19 12.74
C PHE A 146 -16.99 1.30 11.64
N GLY A 147 -16.52 0.07 11.49
CA GLY A 147 -16.94 -0.84 10.40
C GLY A 147 -18.44 -1.18 10.37
N ASN A 148 -19.16 -1.03 11.51
CA ASN A 148 -20.61 -1.28 11.56
C ASN A 148 -21.46 -0.04 11.23
N GLN A 149 -20.85 1.14 11.07
CA GLN A 149 -21.58 2.36 10.74
C GLN A 149 -22.04 2.32 9.28
N LYS A 150 -23.21 2.91 8.99
CA LYS A 150 -23.82 2.88 7.64
C LYS A 150 -22.86 3.34 6.54
N GLY A 151 -22.19 4.48 6.74
CA GLY A 151 -21.20 5.00 5.79
C GLY A 151 -20.01 4.06 5.53
N PHE A 152 -19.70 3.15 6.47
CA PHE A 152 -18.71 2.08 6.30
C PHE A 152 -19.28 0.88 5.59
N LYS A 153 -20.44 0.37 6.01
CA LYS A 153 -21.07 -0.81 5.38
C LYS A 153 -21.32 -0.58 3.88
N ASP A 154 -21.70 0.63 3.49
CA ASP A 154 -21.99 0.97 2.08
C ASP A 154 -20.75 0.91 1.17
N HIS A 155 -19.55 1.10 1.75
CA HIS A 155 -18.29 1.17 1.00
C HIS A 155 -17.36 -0.01 1.30
N LEU A 156 -17.60 -0.77 2.36
CA LEU A 156 -16.78 -1.87 2.83
C LEU A 156 -17.60 -3.14 2.63
N ALA A 157 -17.37 -3.87 1.54
CA ALA A 157 -18.11 -5.10 1.30
C ALA A 157 -17.71 -6.26 2.26
N ILE A 158 -17.15 -5.94 3.42
CA ILE A 158 -16.69 -6.91 4.42
C ILE A 158 -17.77 -7.00 5.48
N ASP A 159 -18.18 -8.23 5.78
CA ASP A 159 -19.03 -8.55 6.92
C ASP A 159 -18.22 -8.42 8.20
N MET A 160 -18.45 -7.31 8.90
CA MET A 160 -17.77 -7.00 10.15
C MET A 160 -18.25 -7.85 11.32
N ASP A 161 -19.44 -8.44 11.25
CA ASP A 161 -19.94 -9.33 12.29
C ASP A 161 -19.18 -10.67 12.23
N LEU A 162 -18.90 -11.18 11.02
CA LEU A 162 -17.97 -12.31 10.81
C LEU A 162 -16.52 -11.98 11.21
N VAL A 163 -16.04 -10.77 10.94
CA VAL A 163 -14.70 -10.34 11.37
C VAL A 163 -14.58 -10.37 12.90
N LYS A 164 -15.61 -9.88 13.61
CA LYS A 164 -15.62 -9.76 15.07
C LYS A 164 -15.75 -11.08 15.83
N GLN A 165 -16.08 -12.17 15.15
CA GLN A 165 -16.03 -13.52 15.73
C GLN A 165 -14.60 -14.00 15.97
N ASN A 166 -13.60 -13.40 15.31
CA ASN A 166 -12.21 -13.77 15.45
C ASN A 166 -11.49 -12.90 16.51
N PRO A 167 -10.44 -13.43 17.18
CA PRO A 167 -9.59 -12.64 18.05
C PRO A 167 -9.04 -11.40 17.34
N TYR A 168 -8.89 -10.30 18.08
CA TYR A 168 -8.46 -9.00 17.52
C TYR A 168 -7.15 -9.08 16.71
N LYS A 169 -6.22 -9.96 17.14
CA LYS A 169 -4.95 -10.21 16.43
C LYS A 169 -5.16 -10.82 15.02
N LEU A 170 -6.20 -11.63 14.82
CA LEU A 170 -6.47 -12.40 13.58
C LEU A 170 -7.39 -11.69 12.57
N ILE A 171 -7.87 -10.47 12.87
CA ILE A 171 -8.83 -9.75 12.03
C ILE A 171 -8.41 -9.65 10.56
N HIS A 172 -7.11 -9.42 10.31
CA HIS A 172 -6.57 -9.30 8.96
C HIS A 172 -6.74 -10.57 8.11
N ARG A 173 -6.66 -11.77 8.71
CA ARG A 173 -6.93 -13.04 8.01
C ARG A 173 -8.38 -13.11 7.60
N SER A 174 -9.31 -12.81 8.52
CA SER A 174 -10.76 -12.80 8.23
C SER A 174 -11.10 -11.84 7.08
N ILE A 175 -10.52 -10.64 7.08
CA ILE A 175 -10.72 -9.65 6.02
C ILE A 175 -10.23 -10.18 4.67
N ILE A 176 -9.02 -10.75 4.62
CA ILE A 176 -8.48 -11.27 3.36
C ILE A 176 -9.29 -12.45 2.83
N GLU A 177 -9.75 -13.35 3.69
CA GLU A 177 -10.60 -14.45 3.28
C GLU A 177 -11.90 -13.95 2.63
N GLN A 178 -12.50 -12.91 3.21
CA GLN A 178 -13.69 -12.29 2.61
C GLN A 178 -13.39 -11.58 1.28
N LEU A 179 -12.22 -10.94 1.14
CA LEU A 179 -11.82 -10.33 -0.13
C LEU A 179 -11.53 -11.38 -1.21
N ARG A 180 -10.86 -12.48 -0.87
CA ARG A 180 -10.58 -13.60 -1.78
C ARG A 180 -11.86 -14.20 -2.34
N LYS A 181 -12.90 -14.37 -1.51
CA LYS A 181 -14.22 -14.89 -1.95
C LYS A 181 -14.94 -14.01 -2.97
N LYS A 182 -14.58 -12.72 -3.07
CA LYS A 182 -15.17 -11.81 -4.06
C LYS A 182 -14.42 -11.78 -5.38
N LEU A 183 -13.20 -12.31 -5.41
CA LEU A 183 -12.45 -12.41 -6.65
C LEU A 183 -13.11 -13.47 -7.54
N PRO A 184 -13.14 -13.26 -8.87
CA PRO A 184 -13.54 -14.30 -9.80
C PRO A 184 -12.73 -15.59 -9.57
N ALA A 185 -13.35 -16.75 -9.74
CA ALA A 185 -12.64 -18.04 -9.62
C ALA A 185 -11.46 -18.15 -10.60
N SER A 186 -11.54 -17.47 -11.74
CA SER A 186 -10.47 -17.36 -12.75
C SER A 186 -9.40 -16.32 -12.43
N SER A 187 -9.54 -15.56 -11.34
CA SER A 187 -8.62 -14.46 -11.03
C SER A 187 -7.22 -14.96 -10.72
N GLN A 188 -6.25 -14.33 -11.39
CA GLN A 188 -4.83 -14.53 -11.10
C GLN A 188 -4.35 -13.69 -9.92
N LEU A 189 -5.16 -12.71 -9.46
CA LEU A 189 -4.79 -11.84 -8.36
C LEU A 189 -4.70 -12.65 -7.05
N LYS A 190 -3.55 -12.58 -6.40
CA LYS A 190 -3.31 -13.16 -5.08
C LYS A 190 -3.17 -12.06 -4.06
N LEU A 191 -3.85 -12.23 -2.92
CA LEU A 191 -3.84 -11.29 -1.79
C LEU A 191 -3.10 -11.91 -0.61
N TYR A 192 -2.14 -11.18 -0.03
CA TYR A 192 -1.31 -11.61 1.09
C TYR A 192 -1.41 -10.62 2.25
N PRO A 193 -1.68 -11.10 3.47
CA PRO A 193 -1.69 -10.25 4.65
C PRO A 193 -0.28 -10.00 5.18
N TYR A 194 -0.11 -8.87 5.86
CA TYR A 194 0.92 -8.71 6.87
C TYR A 194 0.44 -7.81 8.01
N SER A 195 0.60 -8.26 9.25
CA SER A 195 0.16 -7.53 10.44
C SER A 195 1.28 -6.79 11.14
N ILE A 196 1.02 -5.53 11.48
CA ILE A 196 1.97 -4.66 12.18
C ILE A 196 1.35 -4.21 13.50
N LYS A 197 1.89 -4.71 14.60
CA LYS A 197 1.63 -4.21 15.96
C LYS A 197 2.61 -3.07 16.28
N LYS A 198 2.06 -1.92 16.64
CA LYS A 198 2.76 -0.75 17.17
C LYS A 198 2.20 -0.43 18.56
N LYS A 199 2.84 0.49 19.30
CA LYS A 199 2.30 1.02 20.57
C LYS A 199 0.88 1.57 20.42
N SER A 200 0.55 2.13 19.24
CA SER A 200 -0.74 2.72 18.92
C SER A 200 -1.84 1.73 18.51
N GLY A 201 -1.52 0.44 18.36
CA GLY A 201 -2.48 -0.59 17.96
C GLY A 201 -1.97 -1.49 16.83
N ILE A 202 -2.90 -2.23 16.22
CA ILE A 202 -2.62 -3.17 15.12
C ILE A 202 -3.05 -2.54 13.79
N TYR A 203 -2.20 -2.71 12.80
CA TYR A 203 -2.40 -2.32 11.41
C TYR A 203 -2.23 -3.55 10.52
N GLY A 204 -3.02 -3.64 9.46
CA GLY A 204 -2.88 -4.65 8.43
C GLY A 204 -2.31 -4.03 7.15
N ILE A 205 -1.49 -4.79 6.45
CA ILE A 205 -1.12 -4.58 5.07
C ILE A 205 -1.76 -5.70 4.27
N ILE A 206 -2.38 -5.36 3.15
CA ILE A 206 -2.81 -6.32 2.14
C ILE A 206 -1.96 -6.06 0.90
N PHE A 207 -1.11 -7.01 0.56
CA PHE A 207 -0.33 -6.99 -0.67
C PHE A 207 -1.08 -7.77 -1.75
N GLY A 208 -1.35 -7.14 -2.88
CA GLY A 208 -1.96 -7.75 -4.04
C GLY A 208 -1.01 -7.82 -5.21
N ALA A 209 -0.86 -9.00 -5.81
CA ALA A 209 -0.05 -9.21 -7.00
C ALA A 209 -0.56 -10.40 -7.81
N LYS A 210 -0.36 -10.37 -9.14
CA LYS A 210 -0.63 -11.52 -10.02
C LYS A 210 0.61 -12.39 -10.24
N HIS A 211 1.79 -11.77 -10.27
CA HIS A 211 3.00 -12.46 -10.66
C HIS A 211 3.65 -13.17 -9.44
N PRO A 212 3.97 -14.49 -9.52
CA PRO A 212 4.57 -15.23 -8.42
C PRO A 212 5.86 -14.62 -7.86
N LEU A 213 6.71 -14.05 -8.72
CA LEU A 213 7.93 -13.37 -8.28
C LEU A 213 7.68 -12.15 -7.37
N ALA A 214 6.57 -11.42 -7.56
CA ALA A 214 6.21 -10.31 -6.70
C ALA A 214 5.82 -10.81 -5.31
N VAL A 215 5.05 -11.90 -5.27
CA VAL A 215 4.69 -12.62 -4.04
C VAL A 215 5.93 -13.12 -3.30
N ASP A 216 6.84 -13.79 -4.00
CA ASP A 216 8.07 -14.31 -3.40
C ASP A 216 8.91 -13.19 -2.77
N LYS A 217 9.08 -12.05 -3.46
CA LYS A 217 9.76 -10.87 -2.90
C LYS A 217 9.08 -10.34 -1.65
N PHE A 218 7.74 -10.27 -1.64
CA PHE A 218 7.00 -9.82 -0.47
C PHE A 218 7.18 -10.77 0.72
N LEU A 219 6.98 -12.07 0.51
CA LEU A 219 7.13 -13.08 1.56
C LEU A 219 8.56 -13.12 2.10
N ASN A 220 9.57 -13.03 1.23
CA ASN A 220 10.97 -12.96 1.64
C ASN A 220 11.25 -11.76 2.57
N ILE A 221 10.62 -10.60 2.33
CA ILE A 221 10.72 -9.44 3.23
C ILE A 221 9.97 -9.73 4.54
N ALA A 222 8.78 -10.33 4.47
CA ALA A 222 7.94 -10.63 5.62
C ALA A 222 8.62 -11.62 6.60
N TRP A 223 9.19 -12.72 6.08
CA TRP A 223 9.97 -13.70 6.84
C TRP A 223 11.25 -13.12 7.45
N LYS A 224 11.94 -12.21 6.75
CA LYS A 224 13.09 -11.48 7.32
C LYS A 224 12.69 -10.56 8.47
N ARG A 225 11.46 -10.05 8.45
CA ARG A 225 10.93 -9.18 9.52
C ARG A 225 10.49 -9.99 10.73
N ASN A 226 9.94 -11.19 10.52
CA ASN A 226 9.58 -12.10 11.58
C ASN A 226 9.70 -13.55 11.08
N ALA A 227 10.70 -14.25 11.62
CA ALA A 227 10.98 -15.64 11.27
C ALA A 227 10.02 -16.64 11.91
N ILE A 228 9.13 -16.21 12.81
CA ILE A 228 8.15 -17.09 13.48
C ILE A 228 7.05 -17.49 12.49
N ASN A 229 6.37 -16.51 11.89
CA ASN A 229 5.19 -16.74 11.06
C ASN A 229 5.21 -16.08 9.68
N GLY A 230 6.12 -15.12 9.43
CA GLY A 230 6.14 -14.38 8.15
C GLY A 230 4.86 -13.59 7.84
N GLU A 231 3.92 -13.48 8.77
CA GLU A 231 2.59 -12.88 8.58
C GLU A 231 2.36 -11.67 9.49
N ALA A 232 3.20 -11.47 10.49
CA ALA A 232 3.13 -10.32 11.37
C ALA A 232 4.50 -9.90 11.89
N ASN A 233 4.66 -8.69 12.43
CA ASN A 233 5.86 -8.30 13.18
C ASN A 233 5.82 -8.73 14.67
N TYR A 234 4.92 -9.64 15.03
CA TYR A 234 4.74 -10.21 16.37
C TYR A 234 4.31 -11.68 16.25
N ASP A 235 4.39 -12.41 17.35
CA ASP A 235 3.85 -13.77 17.41
C ASP A 235 2.33 -13.73 17.31
N LEU A 236 1.84 -14.06 16.12
CA LEU A 236 0.44 -13.92 15.76
C LEU A 236 -0.38 -15.10 16.26
N ASP A 237 0.17 -16.29 16.17
CA ASP A 237 -0.49 -17.55 16.49
C ASP A 237 -0.18 -18.02 17.93
N ASP A 238 0.66 -17.28 18.66
CA ASP A 238 1.20 -17.68 19.97
C ASP A 238 2.04 -18.98 19.84
N ASP A 239 2.82 -19.08 18.75
CA ASP A 239 3.68 -20.21 18.42
C ASP A 239 4.86 -20.37 19.40
N VAL A 240 5.22 -19.30 20.10
CA VAL A 240 6.31 -19.31 21.07
C VAL A 240 5.75 -19.51 22.48
N GLU A 241 6.20 -20.57 23.16
CA GLU A 241 5.91 -20.78 24.57
C GLU A 241 6.36 -19.58 25.41
N LYS A 242 5.40 -18.89 26.04
CA LYS A 242 5.68 -17.77 26.93
C LYS A 242 6.10 -18.32 28.29
N THR A 243 7.38 -18.22 28.62
CA THR A 243 7.85 -18.57 29.96
C THR A 243 7.15 -17.67 30.98
N PRO A 244 6.40 -18.21 31.95
CA PRO A 244 5.69 -17.39 32.92
C PRO A 244 6.72 -16.57 33.73
N CYS A 245 6.48 -15.26 33.82
CA CYS A 245 7.28 -14.38 34.65
C CYS A 245 7.07 -14.82 36.10
N LYS A 246 8.13 -15.28 36.78
CA LYS A 246 8.07 -15.53 38.21
C LYS A 246 7.89 -14.18 38.91
N THR A 247 6.68 -13.93 39.39
CA THR A 247 6.34 -12.84 40.33
C THR A 247 7.09 -12.99 41.63
#